data_AF-A0AAV7CHB9-F1
#
_entry.id   AF-A0AAV7CHB9-F1
#
_cell.length_a   1.000
_cell.length_b   1.000
_cell.length_c   1.000
_cell.angle_alpha   90.00
_cell.angle_beta   90.00
_cell.angle_gamma   90.00
#
_symmetry.space_group_name_H-M   'P 1'
#
loop_
_entity.id
_entity.type
_entity.pdbx_description
1 polymer ?
#
loop_
_entity_poly.entity_id
_entity_poly.type
_entity_poly.pdbx_seq_one_letter_code
_entity_poly.pdbx_strand_id
1 'polypeptide(L)'
;METISKQRTLLLWAAGLGVSITLAWLYLSRKRRTKQLRRVGEVSQLFLYPLKSCKGIPLQEAECREYGLKSGHLRDRHWLVVKEDKVYVTARQEPRMVNGSSDSCFILLDRCILTTVDPDTGIINMKEPLETLRSYRLCDEEDKDVYKSSPLFGQFLKVLKTGPLRVGDPVYQITY
;
A
#
# COMPACT_ATOMS: atom_id res chain seq x y z
N MET A 1 3.41 -42.50 -58.41
CA MET A 1 4.32 -41.61 -57.63
C MET A 1 3.61 -40.39 -57.04
N GLU A 2 2.56 -39.86 -57.68
CA GLU A 2 1.86 -38.64 -57.22
C GLU A 2 1.03 -38.79 -55.91
N THR A 3 0.50 -39.98 -55.65
CA THR A 3 -0.29 -40.26 -54.43
C THR A 3 0.54 -40.25 -53.16
N ILE A 4 1.78 -40.75 -53.25
CA ILE A 4 2.73 -40.79 -52.13
C ILE A 4 3.24 -39.38 -51.77
N SER A 5 3.39 -38.48 -52.75
CA SER A 5 3.80 -37.09 -52.48
C SER A 5 2.68 -36.29 -51.81
N LYS A 6 1.42 -36.50 -52.23
CA LYS A 6 0.23 -35.89 -51.60
C LYS A 6 0.05 -36.37 -50.15
N GLN A 7 0.28 -37.66 -49.84
CA GLN A 7 0.25 -38.15 -48.46
C GLN A 7 1.36 -37.54 -47.59
N ARG A 8 2.57 -37.37 -48.13
CA ARG A 8 3.70 -36.76 -47.40
C ARG A 8 3.47 -35.29 -47.08
N THR A 9 2.94 -34.51 -48.02
CA THR A 9 2.58 -33.10 -47.75
C THR A 9 1.44 -33.01 -46.75
N LEU A 10 0.44 -33.88 -46.83
CA LEU A 10 -0.66 -33.93 -45.86
C LEU A 10 -0.17 -34.24 -44.43
N LEU A 11 0.78 -35.17 -44.29
CA LEU A 11 1.42 -35.49 -43.01
C LEU A 11 2.23 -34.32 -42.45
N LEU A 12 2.93 -33.56 -43.30
CA LEU A 12 3.67 -32.36 -42.89
C LEU A 12 2.74 -31.24 -42.39
N TRP A 13 1.61 -31.00 -43.09
CA TRP A 13 0.60 -30.05 -42.66
C TRP A 13 -0.07 -30.46 -41.33
N ALA A 14 -0.37 -31.75 -41.16
CA ALA A 14 -0.93 -32.28 -39.92
C ALA A 14 0.05 -32.12 -38.74
N ALA A 15 1.35 -32.40 -38.95
CA ALA A 15 2.38 -32.20 -37.94
C ALA A 15 2.54 -30.70 -37.59
N GLY A 16 2.53 -29.81 -38.58
CA GLY A 16 2.61 -28.36 -38.38
C GLY A 16 1.42 -27.80 -37.58
N LEU A 17 0.20 -28.28 -37.84
CA LEU A 17 -0.99 -27.93 -37.07
C LEU A 17 -0.91 -28.45 -35.63
N GLY A 18 -0.44 -29.68 -35.43
CA GLY A 18 -0.24 -30.25 -34.09
C GLY A 18 0.74 -29.45 -33.23
N VAL A 19 1.88 -29.04 -33.81
CA VAL A 19 2.87 -28.18 -33.13
C VAL A 19 2.29 -26.80 -32.82
N SER A 20 1.53 -26.20 -33.76
CA SER A 20 0.91 -24.89 -33.55
C SER A 20 -0.15 -24.92 -32.45
N ILE A 21 -0.98 -25.97 -32.40
CA ILE A 21 -2.01 -26.17 -31.36
C ILE A 21 -1.36 -26.38 -29.99
N THR A 22 -0.30 -27.18 -29.91
CA THR A 22 0.40 -27.45 -28.64
C THR A 22 1.14 -26.21 -28.13
N LEU A 23 1.80 -25.46 -29.01
CA LEU A 23 2.42 -24.17 -28.64
C LEU A 23 1.37 -23.14 -28.21
N ALA A 24 0.25 -23.05 -28.92
CA ALA A 24 -0.86 -22.18 -28.53
C ALA A 24 -1.47 -22.61 -27.19
N TRP A 25 -1.64 -23.92 -26.95
CA TRP A 25 -2.12 -24.45 -25.68
C TRP A 25 -1.14 -24.17 -24.54
N LEU A 26 0.17 -24.36 -24.74
CA LEU A 26 1.21 -24.03 -23.76
C LEU A 26 1.26 -22.52 -23.47
N TYR A 27 1.14 -21.69 -24.50
CA TYR A 27 1.09 -20.23 -24.37
C TYR A 27 -0.16 -19.78 -23.59
N LEU A 28 -1.33 -20.32 -23.94
CA LEU A 28 -2.59 -20.02 -23.28
C LEU A 28 -2.65 -20.58 -21.85
N SER A 29 -2.09 -21.76 -21.60
CA SER A 29 -2.04 -22.36 -20.25
C SER A 29 -1.07 -21.62 -19.33
N ARG A 30 0.08 -21.13 -19.84
CA ARG A 30 0.94 -20.18 -19.09
C ARG A 30 0.21 -18.89 -18.72
N LYS A 31 -0.67 -18.39 -19.61
CA LYS A 31 -1.47 -17.17 -19.36
C LYS A 31 -2.65 -17.42 -18.40
N ARG A 32 -3.08 -18.67 -18.22
CA ARG A 32 -4.11 -19.08 -17.25
C ARG A 32 -3.53 -19.36 -15.86
N ARG A 33 -2.64 -18.51 -15.33
CA ARG A 33 -2.46 -18.47 -13.87
C ARG A 33 -3.76 -17.95 -13.27
N THR A 34 -4.55 -18.85 -12.71
CA THR A 34 -5.78 -18.50 -12.02
C THR A 34 -5.40 -17.82 -10.71
N LYS A 35 -5.90 -16.60 -10.51
CA LYS A 35 -5.70 -15.87 -9.26
C LYS A 35 -6.29 -16.68 -8.12
N GLN A 36 -5.46 -17.07 -7.15
CA GLN A 36 -5.94 -17.65 -5.91
C GLN A 36 -6.14 -16.55 -4.88
N LEU A 37 -7.29 -16.56 -4.21
CA LEU A 37 -7.63 -15.64 -3.13
C LEU A 37 -7.60 -16.40 -1.82
N ARG A 38 -6.65 -16.07 -0.95
CA ARG A 38 -6.58 -16.62 0.41
C ARG A 38 -7.02 -15.55 1.41
N ARG A 39 -8.04 -15.81 2.22
CA ARG A 39 -8.43 -14.88 3.30
C ARG A 39 -7.28 -14.80 4.32
N VAL A 40 -6.83 -13.59 4.62
CA VAL A 40 -5.73 -13.32 5.56
C VAL A 40 -6.14 -12.49 6.77
N GLY A 41 -7.33 -11.89 6.75
CA GLY A 41 -7.83 -11.14 7.90
C GLY A 41 -9.11 -10.38 7.60
N GLU A 42 -9.33 -9.34 8.40
CA GLU A 42 -10.42 -8.38 8.27
C GLU A 42 -9.92 -6.97 8.61
N VAL A 43 -10.58 -5.95 8.05
CA VAL A 43 -10.26 -4.55 8.34
C VAL A 43 -10.76 -4.22 9.74
N SER A 44 -9.85 -4.03 10.70
CA SER A 44 -10.24 -3.72 12.08
C SER A 44 -10.64 -2.26 12.28
N GLN A 45 -9.92 -1.32 11.67
CA GLN A 45 -10.14 0.11 11.81
C GLN A 45 -9.68 0.86 10.57
N LEU A 46 -10.37 1.96 10.25
CA LEU A 46 -9.96 2.92 9.23
C LEU A 46 -9.70 4.27 9.89
N PHE A 47 -8.62 4.94 9.48
CA PHE A 47 -8.27 6.27 9.94
C PHE A 47 -7.98 7.17 8.74
N LEU A 48 -8.48 8.39 8.76
CA LEU A 48 -8.22 9.42 7.76
C LEU A 48 -7.50 10.60 8.39
N TYR A 49 -6.37 11.00 7.81
CA TYR A 49 -5.50 12.06 8.33
C TYR A 49 -5.51 13.24 7.36
N PRO A 50 -6.53 14.10 7.38
CA PRO A 50 -6.68 15.17 6.39
C PRO A 50 -5.48 16.12 6.44
N LEU A 51 -5.03 16.46 7.65
CA LEU A 51 -3.90 17.32 7.91
C LEU A 51 -2.68 16.50 8.32
N LYS A 52 -1.55 16.71 7.66
CA LYS A 52 -0.31 15.98 7.93
C LYS A 52 0.15 16.23 9.38
N SER A 53 0.49 15.15 10.08
CA SER A 53 0.98 15.16 11.48
C SER A 53 -0.06 15.50 12.55
N CYS A 54 -1.34 15.51 12.20
CA CYS A 54 -2.44 15.72 13.15
C CYS A 54 -3.15 14.41 13.49
N LYS A 55 -4.07 14.49 14.46
CA LYS A 55 -4.89 13.35 14.89
C LYS A 55 -5.72 12.79 13.75
N GLY A 56 -5.70 11.46 13.61
CA GLY A 56 -6.51 10.75 12.63
C GLY A 56 -7.97 10.72 13.04
N ILE A 57 -8.86 10.87 12.05
CA ILE A 57 -10.30 10.74 12.23
C ILE A 57 -10.66 9.26 12.02
N PRO A 58 -11.18 8.55 13.04
CA PRO A 58 -11.64 7.18 12.86
C PRO A 58 -12.85 7.14 11.92
N LEU A 59 -12.87 6.20 11.00
CA LEU A 59 -13.93 6.01 10.01
C LEU A 59 -14.47 4.58 10.06
N GLN A 60 -15.76 4.45 9.76
CA GLN A 60 -16.39 3.13 9.52
C GLN A 60 -16.36 2.75 8.03
N GLU A 61 -16.41 3.74 7.16
CA GLU A 61 -16.28 3.56 5.72
C GLU A 61 -15.47 4.69 5.08
N ALA A 62 -14.75 4.36 4.00
CA ALA A 62 -13.98 5.31 3.22
C ALA A 62 -13.93 4.85 1.75
N GLU A 63 -13.78 5.80 0.85
CA GLU A 63 -13.51 5.53 -0.56
C GLU A 63 -12.00 5.46 -0.79
N CYS A 64 -11.51 4.31 -1.24
CA CYS A 64 -10.11 4.13 -1.62
C CYS A 64 -9.89 4.67 -3.05
N ARG A 65 -9.13 5.75 -3.16
CA ARG A 65 -8.72 6.40 -4.41
C ARG A 65 -7.24 6.11 -4.69
N GLU A 66 -6.78 6.47 -5.90
CA GLU A 66 -5.39 6.23 -6.31
C GLU A 66 -4.34 6.82 -5.34
N TYR A 67 -4.64 7.99 -4.77
CA TYR A 67 -3.75 8.73 -3.87
C TYR A 67 -4.07 8.57 -2.38
N GLY A 68 -4.95 7.62 -2.02
CA GLY A 68 -5.30 7.34 -0.62
C GLY A 68 -6.81 7.37 -0.33
N LEU A 69 -7.16 7.38 0.96
CA LEU A 69 -8.54 7.35 1.41
C LEU A 69 -9.22 8.71 1.25
N LYS A 70 -10.51 8.67 0.94
CA LYS A 70 -11.40 9.82 0.86
C LYS A 70 -12.69 9.53 1.62
N SER A 71 -13.16 10.48 2.42
CA SER A 71 -14.47 10.43 3.04
C SER A 71 -15.16 11.79 2.89
N GLY A 72 -16.29 11.82 2.17
CA GLY A 72 -16.95 13.07 1.78
C GLY A 72 -16.02 14.01 1.01
N HIS A 73 -15.75 15.19 1.58
CA HIS A 73 -14.82 16.19 1.02
C HIS A 73 -13.38 16.05 1.53
N LEU A 74 -13.15 15.22 2.54
CA LEU A 74 -11.83 15.03 3.14
C LEU A 74 -11.04 13.97 2.39
N ARG A 75 -9.74 14.23 2.18
CA ARG A 75 -8.79 13.31 1.56
C ARG A 75 -7.60 13.11 2.49
N ASP A 76 -7.05 11.90 2.50
CA ASP A 76 -5.89 11.57 3.31
C ASP A 76 -4.68 12.44 2.91
N ARG A 77 -4.06 13.06 3.92
CA ARG A 77 -2.85 13.91 3.87
C ARG A 77 -2.90 15.02 2.85
N HIS A 78 -4.08 15.57 2.58
CA HIS A 78 -4.26 16.57 1.55
C HIS A 78 -3.78 17.97 1.97
N TRP A 79 -3.68 18.22 3.28
CA TRP A 79 -3.35 19.51 3.87
C TRP A 79 -2.04 19.42 4.71
N LEU A 80 -1.23 20.47 4.72
CA LEU A 80 -0.11 20.73 5.66
C LEU A 80 -0.18 22.15 6.25
N VAL A 81 0.33 22.42 7.45
CA VAL A 81 0.45 23.80 7.95
C VAL A 81 1.80 24.43 7.56
N VAL A 82 1.80 25.65 7.02
CA VAL A 82 2.98 26.42 6.60
C VAL A 82 2.92 27.83 7.19
N LYS A 83 4.03 28.30 7.77
CA LYS A 83 4.18 29.66 8.31
C LYS A 83 4.38 30.70 7.20
N GLU A 84 4.26 31.98 7.55
CA GLU A 84 4.44 33.12 6.64
C GLU A 84 5.81 33.15 5.96
N ASP A 85 6.84 32.64 6.63
CA ASP A 85 8.21 32.48 6.14
C ASP A 85 8.39 31.32 5.15
N LYS A 86 7.28 30.67 4.74
CA LYS A 86 7.24 29.47 3.89
C LYS A 86 7.93 28.25 4.52
N VAL A 87 8.16 28.26 5.83
CA VAL A 87 8.65 27.10 6.56
C VAL A 87 7.47 26.23 6.96
N TYR A 88 7.55 24.94 6.60
CA TYR A 88 6.55 23.95 6.99
C TYR A 88 6.59 23.70 8.50
N VAL A 89 5.41 23.50 9.09
CA VAL A 89 5.26 23.18 10.51
C VAL A 89 4.92 21.71 10.65
N THR A 90 5.69 21.01 11.50
CA THR A 90 5.43 19.63 11.90
C THR A 90 5.08 19.55 13.38
N ALA A 91 4.43 18.47 13.80
CA ALA A 91 4.02 18.28 15.20
C ALA A 91 5.20 18.30 16.20
N ARG A 92 6.45 18.15 15.72
CA ARG A 92 7.64 18.30 16.55
C ARG A 92 8.00 19.75 16.86
N GLN A 93 7.70 20.67 15.94
CA GLN A 93 7.94 22.11 16.12
C GLN A 93 6.81 22.75 16.90
N GLU A 94 5.57 22.32 16.65
CA GLU A 94 4.39 22.82 17.37
C GLU A 94 3.50 21.64 17.78
N PRO A 95 3.77 21.00 18.94
CA PRO A 95 2.99 19.87 19.43
C PRO A 95 1.51 20.19 19.60
N ARG A 96 1.16 21.47 19.81
CA ARG A 96 -0.23 21.93 19.92
C ARG A 96 -1.05 21.68 18.67
N MET A 97 -0.43 21.47 17.49
CA MET A 97 -1.17 21.13 16.27
C MET A 97 -1.86 19.76 16.34
N VAL A 98 -1.47 18.92 17.30
CA VAL A 98 -2.14 17.66 17.62
C VAL A 98 -3.47 17.92 18.34
N ASN A 99 -3.52 18.97 19.17
CA ASN A 99 -4.65 19.30 20.05
C ASN A 99 -5.50 20.50 19.55
N GLY A 100 -5.06 21.20 18.50
CA GLY A 100 -5.84 22.14 17.69
C GLY A 100 -5.50 23.62 17.88
N SER A 101 -5.19 24.30 16.77
CA SER A 101 -5.68 25.64 16.44
C SER A 101 -5.45 25.89 14.95
N SER A 102 -6.54 26.20 14.25
CA SER A 102 -6.57 26.69 12.88
C SER A 102 -5.65 27.89 12.74
N ASP A 103 -4.69 27.84 11.81
CA ASP A 103 -4.36 28.92 10.89
C ASP A 103 -3.13 28.52 10.04
N SER A 104 -3.25 28.69 8.72
CA SER A 104 -2.17 28.82 7.72
C SER A 104 -1.79 27.61 6.82
N CYS A 105 -2.16 27.79 5.54
CA CYS A 105 -1.60 27.40 4.21
C CYS A 105 -0.76 26.11 4.02
N PHE A 106 -0.93 25.42 2.88
CA PHE A 106 -0.69 23.97 2.72
C PHE A 106 0.18 23.52 1.53
N ILE A 107 1.26 22.72 1.75
CA ILE A 107 2.08 22.00 0.72
C ILE A 107 2.61 20.63 1.25
N LEU A 108 2.74 19.60 0.42
CA LEU A 108 3.10 18.20 0.76
C LEU A 108 4.60 17.95 1.05
N LEU A 109 4.90 16.97 1.93
CA LEU A 109 6.25 16.38 2.12
C LEU A 109 6.18 14.85 2.28
N ASP A 110 7.09 14.14 1.61
CA ASP A 110 7.07 12.67 1.44
C ASP A 110 7.76 11.84 2.52
N ARG A 111 8.28 12.43 3.60
CA ARG A 111 8.83 11.65 4.72
C ARG A 111 8.50 12.28 6.05
N CYS A 112 7.68 11.62 6.86
CA CYS A 112 7.63 11.88 8.29
C CYS A 112 8.67 11.00 8.98
N ILE A 113 9.56 11.60 9.76
CA ILE A 113 10.21 10.89 10.87
C ILE A 113 9.10 10.61 11.89
N LEU A 114 9.07 9.40 12.47
CA LEU A 114 8.10 9.01 13.49
C LEU A 114 7.97 10.11 14.54
N THR A 115 6.74 10.54 14.83
CA THR A 115 6.50 11.63 15.78
C THR A 115 6.80 11.13 17.19
N THR A 116 7.82 11.70 17.82
CA THR A 116 8.11 11.60 19.25
C THR A 116 7.06 12.32 20.12
N VAL A 117 5.89 12.61 19.55
CA VAL A 117 4.82 13.40 20.15
C VAL A 117 3.61 12.51 20.21
N ASP A 118 3.06 12.37 21.41
CA ASP A 118 1.85 11.62 21.67
C ASP A 118 0.64 12.33 21.02
N PRO A 119 -0.16 11.63 20.18
CA PRO A 119 -1.29 12.21 19.46
C PRO A 119 -2.50 12.56 20.35
N ASP A 120 -2.55 12.10 21.59
CA ASP A 120 -3.63 12.39 22.54
C ASP A 120 -3.22 13.44 23.57
N THR A 121 -1.95 13.42 24.00
CA THR A 121 -1.46 14.34 25.05
C THR A 121 -0.66 15.53 24.51
N GLY A 122 -0.11 15.43 23.30
CA GLY A 122 0.79 16.45 22.74
C GLY A 122 2.15 16.53 23.44
N ILE A 123 2.45 15.60 24.36
CA ILE A 123 3.71 15.57 25.10
C ILE A 123 4.80 14.96 24.22
N ILE A 124 5.97 15.62 24.20
CA ILE A 124 7.14 15.12 23.47
C ILE A 124 7.92 14.15 24.37
N ASN A 125 8.12 12.93 23.90
CA ASN A 125 9.07 11.98 24.47
C ASN A 125 10.13 11.65 23.43
N MET A 126 11.38 12.05 23.66
CA MET A 126 12.45 11.87 22.67
C MET A 126 12.85 10.40 22.42
N LYS A 127 12.48 9.48 23.33
CA LYS A 127 12.83 8.05 23.24
C LYS A 127 11.69 7.21 22.65
N GLU A 128 10.45 7.54 23.04
CA GLU A 128 9.26 6.88 22.52
C GLU A 128 8.75 7.59 21.25
N PRO A 129 8.18 6.87 20.26
CA PRO A 129 7.83 5.45 20.27
C PRO A 129 8.93 4.51 19.75
N LEU A 130 10.14 5.02 19.46
CA LEU A 130 11.18 4.23 18.79
C LEU A 130 11.70 3.08 19.66
N GLU A 131 11.88 3.30 20.96
CA GLU A 131 12.21 2.26 21.93
C GLU A 131 11.15 1.14 21.93
N THR A 132 9.88 1.50 22.11
CA THR A 132 8.78 0.52 22.10
C THR A 132 8.70 -0.24 20.78
N LEU A 133 8.83 0.43 19.63
CA LEU A 133 8.80 -0.23 18.33
C LEU A 133 9.96 -1.20 18.10
N ARG A 134 11.16 -0.91 18.64
CA ARG A 134 12.28 -1.85 18.59
C ARG A 134 12.02 -3.13 19.39
N SER A 135 11.11 -3.14 20.35
CA SER A 135 10.83 -4.36 21.12
C SER A 135 10.06 -5.42 20.33
N TYR A 136 9.26 -5.02 19.32
CA TYR A 136 8.36 -5.95 18.63
C TYR A 136 8.30 -5.80 17.10
N ARG A 137 8.93 -4.79 16.51
CA ARG A 137 8.99 -4.59 15.04
C ARG A 137 10.39 -4.77 14.46
N LEU A 138 11.23 -5.61 15.05
CA LEU A 138 12.52 -5.92 14.44
C LEU A 138 12.35 -6.85 13.25
N CYS A 139 13.29 -6.76 12.30
CA CYS A 139 13.40 -7.76 11.25
C CYS A 139 13.82 -9.12 11.83
N ASP A 140 13.49 -10.18 11.11
CA ASP A 140 14.03 -11.52 11.39
C ASP A 140 15.57 -11.51 11.28
N GLU A 141 16.23 -12.50 11.88
CA GLU A 141 17.71 -12.60 11.91
C GLU A 141 18.33 -12.59 10.50
N GLU A 142 17.61 -13.12 9.51
CA GLU A 142 18.07 -13.24 8.11
C GLU A 142 18.28 -11.88 7.43
N ASP A 143 17.51 -10.86 7.81
CA ASP A 143 17.53 -9.53 7.18
C ASP A 143 18.24 -8.46 8.06
N LYS A 144 18.91 -8.88 9.14
CA LYS A 144 19.56 -7.95 10.10
C LYS A 144 20.73 -7.18 9.51
N ASP A 145 21.40 -7.69 8.50
CA ASP A 145 22.47 -7.00 7.79
C ASP A 145 21.94 -5.75 7.05
N VAL A 146 20.71 -5.83 6.52
CA VAL A 146 20.03 -4.73 5.83
C VAL A 146 19.42 -3.72 6.80
N TYR A 147 18.60 -4.19 7.75
CA TYR A 147 17.80 -3.30 8.60
C TYR A 147 18.42 -2.98 9.97
N LYS A 148 19.46 -3.71 10.38
CA LYS A 148 20.15 -3.58 11.67
C LYS A 148 19.14 -3.68 12.84
N SER A 149 19.20 -2.75 13.79
CA SER A 149 18.28 -2.62 14.90
C SER A 149 17.16 -1.59 14.65
N SER A 150 16.94 -1.20 13.39
CA SER A 150 15.88 -0.26 13.05
C SER A 150 14.54 -1.00 13.04
N PRO A 151 13.51 -0.49 13.73
CA PRO A 151 12.19 -1.10 13.66
C PRO A 151 11.61 -0.94 12.25
N LEU A 152 10.96 -1.99 11.77
CA LEU A 152 10.26 -2.01 10.50
C LEU A 152 9.00 -1.13 10.60
N PHE A 153 8.97 -0.11 9.75
CA PHE A 153 7.80 0.74 9.55
C PHE A 153 6.96 0.17 8.41
N GLY A 154 5.63 0.39 8.46
CA GLY A 154 4.67 -0.27 7.59
C GLY A 154 5.01 -0.23 6.09
N GLN A 155 4.44 -1.16 5.33
CA GLN A 155 4.69 -1.25 3.89
C GLN A 155 4.01 -0.11 3.13
N PHE A 156 4.74 0.49 2.20
CA PHE A 156 4.15 1.40 1.21
C PHE A 156 3.44 0.56 0.15
N LEU A 157 2.12 0.70 0.09
CA LEU A 157 1.28 0.01 -0.89
C LEU A 157 0.68 1.01 -1.86
N LYS A 158 0.61 0.63 -3.13
CA LYS A 158 -0.10 1.38 -4.16
C LYS A 158 -1.49 0.80 -4.36
N VAL A 159 -2.48 1.67 -4.50
CA VAL A 159 -3.85 1.27 -4.85
C VAL A 159 -3.89 0.85 -6.32
N LEU A 160 -4.20 -0.43 -6.57
CA LEU A 160 -4.35 -0.97 -7.93
C LEU A 160 -5.78 -0.79 -8.47
N LYS A 161 -6.77 -0.81 -7.58
CA LYS A 161 -8.19 -0.67 -7.91
C LYS A 161 -8.86 0.20 -6.86
N THR A 162 -9.60 1.20 -7.33
CA THR A 162 -10.38 2.09 -6.48
C THR A 162 -11.71 1.44 -6.09
N GLY A 163 -12.26 1.83 -4.95
CA GLY A 163 -13.53 1.30 -4.45
C GLY A 163 -13.80 1.66 -3.00
N PRO A 164 -15.03 1.40 -2.51
CA PRO A 164 -15.35 1.57 -1.10
C PRO A 164 -14.62 0.53 -0.25
N LEU A 165 -14.23 0.93 0.96
CA LEU A 165 -13.66 0.08 2.01
C LEU A 165 -14.43 0.34 3.31
N ARG A 166 -14.70 -0.73 4.05
CA ARG A 166 -15.41 -0.69 5.32
C ARG A 166 -14.67 -1.45 6.40
N VAL A 167 -14.88 -1.02 7.64
CA VAL A 167 -14.48 -1.80 8.81
C VAL A 167 -15.27 -3.10 8.82
N GLY A 168 -14.59 -4.22 9.02
CA GLY A 168 -15.13 -5.58 8.92
C GLY A 168 -14.99 -6.24 7.55
N ASP A 169 -14.53 -5.51 6.52
CA ASP A 169 -14.33 -6.13 5.20
C ASP A 169 -13.24 -7.21 5.26
N PRO A 170 -13.46 -8.40 4.65
CA PRO A 170 -12.45 -9.45 4.61
C PRO A 170 -11.26 -9.06 3.71
N VAL A 171 -10.06 -9.29 4.20
CA VAL A 171 -8.81 -9.05 3.46
C VAL A 171 -8.34 -10.35 2.84
N TYR A 172 -8.03 -10.30 1.54
CA TYR A 172 -7.52 -11.45 0.78
C TYR A 172 -6.11 -11.18 0.26
N GLN A 173 -5.23 -12.16 0.42
CA GLN A 173 -3.96 -12.22 -0.28
C GLN A 173 -4.17 -12.81 -1.67
N ILE A 174 -3.68 -12.10 -2.70
CA ILE A 174 -3.71 -12.56 -4.09
C ILE A 174 -2.38 -13.24 -4.40
N THR A 175 -2.42 -14.53 -4.71
CA THR A 175 -1.26 -15.31 -5.19
C THR A 175 -1.42 -15.67 -6.67
N TYR A 176 -0.29 -15.73 -7.39
CA TYR A 176 -0.22 -15.93 -8.84
C TYR A 176 0.56 -17.18 -9.22
#